data_AF-A0A352XFE3-F1
#
_entry.id   AF-A0A352XFE3-F1
#
_cell.length_a   1.000
_cell.length_b   1.000
_cell.length_c   1.000
_cell.angle_alpha   90.00
_cell.angle_beta   90.00
_cell.angle_gamma   90.00
#
_symmetry.space_group_name_H-M   'P 1'
#
loop_
_entity.id
_entity.type
_entity.pdbx_description
1 polymer ?
#
loop_
_entity_poly.entity_id
_entity_poly.type
_entity_poly.pdbx_seq_one_letter_code
_entity_poly.pdbx_strand_id
1 'polypeptide(L)'
;MPSSPRETDISEISDSPTHPSQGAEVSGMDTEQMFRLIDGILPFEACLHYQFLPLALEGKYLKLGMVDPHDSSALDYARNILAYLNCSLKTQQITSDTHQSMLSAYLKHSETAQRTSKSINKPKKKPTPAEKTQGIKESASQTSSNSPATETPTPLASTALSCTPIDVSLVSSQKPQDKLESMMINSEETALPLEVTAFHLNQPMDFIATLPPEQLLQELLGRVLTGGIGRLYFERQPDSGRILWSQDGILQSILEKLSVAVFQSLMIELKRLVNLSLYPTAEAQKVEIERTYQDESLLLRLQVMPGSHGEEATLQVLRGAALKFYQRQKLEKLGQESLKLAHVLRKKLKEMRSKSDRYSLPIEAQPDLTQLLECLDQQIEG
;
A
#
# COMPACT_ATOMS: atom_id res chain seq x y z
N MET A 1 49.98 -20.91 57.12
CA MET A 1 50.22 -22.11 57.94
C MET A 1 49.43 -21.97 59.23
N PRO A 2 48.39 -22.79 59.49
CA PRO A 2 47.68 -23.68 58.55
C PRO A 2 46.78 -22.79 57.63
N SER A 3 45.49 -22.96 57.27
CA SER A 3 44.46 -23.97 57.59
C SER A 3 43.42 -24.10 56.47
N SER A 4 42.95 -25.33 56.27
CA SER A 4 41.69 -25.76 55.61
C SER A 4 41.10 -26.87 56.53
N PRO A 5 40.02 -27.62 56.22
CA PRO A 5 39.17 -27.63 55.02
C PRO A 5 37.64 -27.74 55.30
N ARG A 6 36.84 -27.81 54.23
CA ARG A 6 36.03 -29.02 53.96
C ARG A 6 35.54 -29.07 52.51
N GLU A 7 35.95 -30.11 51.79
CA GLU A 7 35.28 -30.56 50.57
C GLU A 7 34.05 -31.41 50.91
N THR A 8 33.13 -31.50 49.95
CA THR A 8 32.47 -32.76 49.56
C THR A 8 32.01 -32.60 48.12
N ASP A 9 32.34 -33.56 47.27
CA ASP A 9 32.11 -33.55 45.83
C ASP A 9 31.92 -35.00 45.34
N ILE A 10 31.08 -35.22 44.32
CA ILE A 10 30.79 -36.50 43.61
C ILE A 10 30.31 -37.69 44.51
N SER A 11 29.66 -38.77 44.04
CA SER A 11 29.23 -39.15 42.67
C SER A 11 27.93 -39.98 42.59
N GLU A 12 27.37 -39.99 41.37
CA GLU A 12 26.68 -41.10 40.63
C GLU A 12 25.57 -41.97 41.27
N ILE A 13 24.51 -42.26 40.49
CA ILE A 13 24.28 -43.60 39.88
C ILE A 13 23.14 -43.57 38.81
N SER A 14 23.53 -44.00 37.59
CA SER A 14 22.84 -44.74 36.51
C SER A 14 21.46 -44.41 35.88
N ASP A 15 21.34 -44.92 34.64
CA ASP A 15 20.18 -45.42 33.89
C ASP A 15 19.08 -44.49 33.32
N SER A 16 19.26 -44.17 32.04
CA SER A 16 18.18 -44.13 31.05
C SER A 16 17.69 -45.57 30.76
N PRO A 17 16.40 -45.82 30.41
CA PRO A 17 15.91 -45.48 29.06
C PRO A 17 14.39 -45.18 28.93
N THR A 18 13.97 -44.97 27.68
CA THR A 18 12.59 -45.13 27.13
C THR A 18 11.75 -43.86 26.95
N HIS A 19 11.21 -43.69 25.73
CA HIS A 19 10.23 -42.66 25.37
C HIS A 19 8.85 -42.95 25.96
N PRO A 20 8.09 -41.90 26.33
CA PRO A 20 6.66 -41.84 26.08
C PRO A 20 6.38 -40.99 24.83
N SER A 21 5.93 -41.62 23.75
CA SER A 21 5.35 -40.89 22.62
C SER A 21 4.01 -40.27 23.03
N GLN A 22 3.94 -38.94 23.13
CA GLN A 22 2.68 -38.21 23.15
C GLN A 22 2.74 -37.08 22.14
N GLY A 23 1.94 -37.21 21.07
CA GLY A 23 1.66 -36.09 20.18
C GLY A 23 0.74 -35.11 20.91
N ALA A 24 1.23 -33.90 21.19
CA ALA A 24 0.38 -32.84 21.70
C ALA A 24 -0.54 -32.35 20.56
N GLU A 25 -1.82 -32.69 20.66
CA GLU A 25 -2.82 -32.39 19.63
C GLU A 25 -2.96 -30.88 19.40
N VAL A 26 -2.91 -30.43 18.14
CA VAL A 26 -3.05 -29.01 17.77
C VAL A 26 -4.52 -28.61 17.74
N SER A 27 -5.15 -28.64 18.91
CA SER A 27 -6.56 -28.32 19.14
C SER A 27 -6.69 -26.99 19.89
N GLY A 28 -7.46 -26.04 19.32
CA GLY A 28 -7.78 -24.77 19.99
C GLY A 28 -7.01 -23.53 19.50
N MET A 29 -6.77 -23.39 18.18
CA MET A 29 -6.41 -22.10 17.59
C MET A 29 -7.70 -21.31 17.33
N ASP A 30 -7.95 -20.23 18.09
CA ASP A 30 -9.10 -19.36 17.90
C ASP A 30 -8.93 -18.53 16.62
N THR A 31 -9.61 -18.95 15.55
CA THR A 31 -9.53 -18.31 14.24
C THR A 31 -10.12 -16.90 14.24
N GLU A 32 -11.12 -16.61 15.07
CA GLU A 32 -11.71 -15.27 15.13
C GLU A 32 -10.76 -14.28 15.83
N GLN A 33 -10.08 -14.71 16.90
CA GLN A 33 -9.00 -13.93 17.51
C GLN A 33 -7.84 -13.73 16.55
N MET A 34 -7.39 -14.77 15.84
CA MET A 34 -6.35 -14.63 14.81
C MET A 34 -6.74 -13.58 13.76
N PHE A 35 -7.98 -13.60 13.25
CA PHE A 35 -8.44 -12.61 12.26
C PHE A 35 -8.41 -11.18 12.84
N ARG A 36 -8.94 -10.97 14.06
CA ARG A 36 -8.91 -9.67 14.75
C ARG A 36 -7.48 -9.16 15.02
N LEU A 37 -6.53 -10.07 15.27
CA LEU A 37 -5.11 -9.74 15.45
C LEU A 37 -4.39 -9.44 14.13
N ILE A 38 -4.86 -10.02 13.01
CA ILE A 38 -4.41 -9.66 11.65
C ILE A 38 -4.89 -8.25 11.28
N ASP A 39 -6.17 -7.94 11.55
CA ASP A 39 -6.76 -6.62 11.30
C ASP A 39 -6.13 -5.51 12.18
N GLY A 40 -5.77 -5.84 13.43
CA GLY A 40 -5.40 -4.85 14.45
C GLY A 40 -3.92 -4.74 14.84
N ILE A 41 -3.08 -5.75 14.60
CA ILE A 41 -1.69 -5.77 15.10
C ILE A 41 -0.68 -6.22 14.04
N LEU A 42 -0.91 -7.34 13.34
CA LEU A 42 0.02 -7.90 12.36
C LEU A 42 -0.66 -8.02 10.98
N PRO A 43 -0.53 -7.01 10.11
CA PRO A 43 -1.32 -6.94 8.88
C PRO A 43 -1.09 -8.13 7.96
N PHE A 44 -2.13 -8.52 7.22
CA PHE A 44 -2.14 -9.70 6.34
C PHE A 44 -0.91 -9.82 5.42
N GLU A 45 -0.47 -8.70 4.84
CA GLU A 45 0.70 -8.65 3.95
C GLU A 45 2.00 -9.06 4.67
N ALA A 46 2.17 -8.67 5.94
CA ALA A 46 3.32 -9.07 6.74
C ALA A 46 3.25 -10.56 7.12
N CYS A 47 2.06 -11.06 7.46
CA CYS A 47 1.83 -12.49 7.70
C CYS A 47 2.14 -13.35 6.46
N LEU A 48 1.84 -12.84 5.27
CA LEU A 48 2.16 -13.49 4.00
C LEU A 48 3.66 -13.43 3.69
N HIS A 49 4.27 -12.23 3.76
CA HIS A 49 5.67 -11.99 3.39
C HIS A 49 6.67 -12.71 4.31
N TYR A 50 6.49 -12.60 5.62
CA TYR A 50 7.38 -13.16 6.65
C TYR A 50 6.94 -14.53 7.18
N GLN A 51 5.95 -15.17 6.54
CA GLN A 51 5.45 -16.51 6.86
C GLN A 51 5.14 -16.75 8.35
N PHE A 52 4.52 -15.75 9.00
CA PHE A 52 4.06 -15.83 10.40
C PHE A 52 2.57 -15.55 10.56
N LEU A 53 2.00 -15.90 11.71
CA LEU A 53 0.60 -15.64 12.09
C LEU A 53 0.46 -15.28 13.58
N PRO A 54 -0.32 -14.24 13.96
CA PRO A 54 -0.72 -14.04 15.34
C PRO A 54 -1.70 -15.14 15.78
N LEU A 55 -1.36 -15.94 16.79
CA LEU A 55 -2.19 -17.08 17.22
C LEU A 55 -3.13 -16.74 18.38
N ALA A 56 -2.66 -15.93 19.34
CA ALA A 56 -3.41 -15.49 20.51
C ALA A 56 -2.70 -14.31 21.20
N LEU A 57 -3.45 -13.50 21.94
CA LEU A 57 -2.92 -12.42 22.79
C LEU A 57 -3.19 -12.73 24.28
N GLU A 58 -2.21 -13.30 24.95
CA GLU A 58 -2.26 -13.72 26.36
C GLU A 58 -1.84 -12.56 27.28
N GLY A 59 -2.74 -11.59 27.47
CA GLY A 59 -2.54 -10.44 28.37
C GLY A 59 -1.47 -9.47 27.88
N LYS A 60 -0.20 -9.71 28.24
CA LYS A 60 0.97 -8.95 27.76
C LYS A 60 1.89 -9.75 26.83
N TYR A 61 1.48 -10.95 26.41
CA TYR A 61 2.27 -11.79 25.50
C TYR A 61 1.50 -12.06 24.21
N LEU A 62 2.06 -11.68 23.05
CA LEU A 62 1.54 -12.19 21.76
C LEU A 62 2.20 -13.53 21.47
N LYS A 63 1.37 -14.53 21.20
CA LYS A 63 1.77 -15.85 20.70
C LYS A 63 1.81 -15.81 19.18
N LEU A 64 2.97 -16.04 18.57
CA LEU A 64 3.20 -15.97 17.13
C LEU A 64 3.57 -17.35 16.57
N GLY A 65 2.87 -17.80 15.54
CA GLY A 65 3.23 -18.98 14.76
C GLY A 65 4.19 -18.57 13.65
N MET A 66 5.32 -19.26 13.48
CA MET A 66 6.28 -19.02 12.40
C MET A 66 6.59 -20.32 11.65
N VAL A 67 6.66 -20.26 10.32
CA VAL A 67 7.02 -21.44 9.50
C VAL A 67 8.49 -21.81 9.71
N ASP A 68 9.39 -20.83 9.66
CA ASP A 68 10.79 -20.96 10.04
C ASP A 68 11.05 -20.20 11.37
N PRO A 69 11.42 -20.88 12.48
CA PRO A 69 11.77 -20.22 13.73
C PRO A 69 13.15 -19.54 13.71
N HIS A 70 13.94 -19.70 12.64
CA HIS A 70 15.27 -19.10 12.49
C HIS A 70 15.29 -17.81 11.66
N ASP A 71 14.18 -17.38 11.06
CA ASP A 71 14.14 -16.08 10.37
C ASP A 71 14.18 -14.92 11.38
N SER A 72 15.38 -14.37 11.56
CA SER A 72 15.62 -13.18 12.39
C SER A 72 14.89 -11.94 11.87
N SER A 73 14.67 -11.83 10.56
CA SER A 73 13.98 -10.69 9.94
C SER A 73 12.51 -10.68 10.33
N ALA A 74 11.84 -11.85 10.23
CA ALA A 74 10.47 -12.05 10.69
C ALA A 74 10.32 -11.86 12.21
N LEU A 75 11.26 -12.41 13.00
CA LEU A 75 11.32 -12.22 14.45
C LEU A 75 11.44 -10.74 14.83
N ASP A 76 12.38 -10.02 14.23
CA ASP A 76 12.67 -8.64 14.61
C ASP A 76 11.61 -7.67 14.08
N TYR A 77 10.97 -7.95 12.94
CA TYR A 77 9.75 -7.26 12.50
C TYR A 77 8.63 -7.40 13.56
N ALA A 78 8.33 -8.64 13.98
CA ALA A 78 7.29 -8.89 14.98
C ALA A 78 7.63 -8.30 16.37
N ARG A 79 8.90 -8.39 16.80
CA ARG A 79 9.38 -7.77 18.05
C ARG A 79 9.27 -6.25 18.01
N ASN A 80 9.63 -5.61 16.89
CA ASN A 80 9.54 -4.16 16.72
C ASN A 80 8.09 -3.70 16.92
N ILE A 81 7.13 -4.35 16.26
CA ILE A 81 5.69 -4.06 16.43
C ILE A 81 5.25 -4.23 17.89
N LEU A 82 5.62 -5.35 18.52
CA LEU A 82 5.18 -5.66 19.89
C LEU A 82 5.83 -4.79 20.97
N ALA A 83 7.05 -4.27 20.72
CA ALA A 83 7.72 -3.34 21.61
C ALA A 83 6.92 -2.04 21.80
N TYR A 84 6.34 -1.47 20.73
CA TYR A 84 5.47 -0.30 20.83
C TYR A 84 4.19 -0.57 21.64
N LEU A 85 3.70 -1.82 21.63
CA LEU A 85 2.54 -2.26 22.40
C LEU A 85 2.87 -2.71 23.83
N ASN A 86 4.14 -2.62 24.26
CA ASN A 86 4.65 -3.17 25.52
C ASN A 86 4.33 -4.68 25.69
N CYS A 87 4.23 -5.41 24.58
CA CYS A 87 3.95 -6.84 24.53
C CYS A 87 5.24 -7.63 24.33
N SER A 88 5.33 -8.78 24.99
CA SER A 88 6.44 -9.72 24.84
C SER A 88 6.10 -10.80 23.81
N LEU A 89 7.01 -11.08 22.88
CA LEU A 89 6.82 -12.11 21.86
C LEU A 89 7.09 -13.51 22.43
N LYS A 90 6.14 -14.44 22.25
CA LYS A 90 6.36 -15.89 22.36
C LYS A 90 6.20 -16.51 20.98
N THR A 91 7.20 -17.21 20.47
CA THR A 91 7.10 -17.92 19.18
C THR A 91 6.79 -19.40 19.34
N GLN A 92 6.09 -19.95 18.35
CA GLN A 92 5.81 -21.38 18.18
C GLN A 92 6.02 -21.73 16.71
N GLN A 93 6.63 -22.87 16.40
CA GLN A 93 6.75 -23.34 15.02
C GLN A 93 5.38 -23.84 14.50
N ILE A 94 5.06 -23.52 13.25
CA ILE A 94 3.88 -24.03 12.51
C ILE A 94 4.33 -24.62 11.17
N THR A 95 3.53 -25.51 10.57
CA THR A 95 3.82 -25.99 9.20
C THR A 95 3.36 -24.98 8.15
N SER A 96 3.98 -24.99 6.96
CA SER A 96 3.55 -24.14 5.85
C SER A 96 2.11 -24.44 5.43
N ASP A 97 1.67 -25.70 5.48
CA ASP A 97 0.28 -26.08 5.19
C ASP A 97 -0.70 -25.45 6.19
N THR A 98 -0.33 -25.38 7.47
CA THR A 98 -1.13 -24.70 8.51
C THR A 98 -1.20 -23.20 8.24
N HIS A 99 -0.07 -22.57 7.90
CA HIS A 99 0.00 -21.14 7.56
C HIS A 99 -0.88 -20.79 6.37
N GLN A 100 -0.73 -21.52 5.25
CA GLN A 100 -1.54 -21.32 4.04
C GLN A 100 -3.03 -21.59 4.27
N SER A 101 -3.36 -22.65 5.01
CA SER A 101 -4.75 -22.98 5.38
C SER A 101 -5.41 -21.84 6.14
N MET A 102 -4.72 -21.33 7.18
CA MET A 102 -5.20 -20.22 8.03
C MET A 102 -5.35 -18.90 7.28
N LEU A 103 -4.39 -18.51 6.43
CA LEU A 103 -4.54 -17.33 5.57
C LEU A 103 -5.69 -17.50 4.56
N SER A 104 -5.88 -18.71 4.00
CA SER A 104 -7.02 -18.98 3.11
C SER A 104 -8.36 -18.90 3.84
N ALA A 105 -8.41 -19.23 5.14
CA ALA A 105 -9.60 -19.10 5.97
C ALA A 105 -9.92 -17.64 6.28
N TYR A 106 -8.90 -16.83 6.57
CA TYR A 106 -9.04 -15.38 6.74
C TYR A 106 -9.60 -14.71 5.48
N LEU A 107 -9.07 -15.01 4.29
CA LEU A 107 -9.58 -14.44 3.03
C LEU A 107 -11.06 -14.79 2.79
N LYS A 108 -11.46 -16.05 3.01
CA LYS A 108 -12.86 -16.47 2.89
C LYS A 108 -13.77 -15.76 3.91
N HIS A 109 -13.26 -15.46 5.10
CA HIS A 109 -13.98 -14.73 6.14
C HIS A 109 -14.11 -13.24 5.82
N SER A 110 -13.03 -12.57 5.41
CA SER A 110 -13.04 -11.15 5.06
C SER A 110 -13.89 -10.86 3.82
N GLU A 111 -13.84 -11.71 2.79
CA GLU A 111 -14.80 -11.66 1.67
C GLU A 111 -16.26 -11.78 2.14
N THR A 112 -16.54 -12.60 3.15
CA THR A 112 -17.90 -12.78 3.68
C THR A 112 -18.35 -11.57 4.50
N ALA A 113 -17.46 -11.00 5.32
CA ALA A 113 -17.71 -9.76 6.08
C ALA A 113 -17.89 -8.53 5.16
N GLN A 114 -17.18 -8.45 4.04
CA GLN A 114 -17.39 -7.41 3.03
C GLN A 114 -18.69 -7.58 2.21
N ARG A 115 -19.29 -8.79 2.22
CA ARG A 115 -20.59 -9.05 1.59
C ARG A 115 -21.78 -8.74 2.51
N THR A 116 -21.62 -8.81 3.84
CA THR A 116 -22.68 -8.42 4.78
C THR A 116 -22.84 -6.91 4.88
N SER A 117 -21.75 -6.13 4.82
CA SER A 117 -21.81 -4.65 4.79
C SER A 117 -22.36 -4.07 3.48
N LYS A 118 -22.29 -4.82 2.37
CA LYS A 118 -22.83 -4.41 1.05
C LYS A 118 -24.26 -4.88 0.76
N SER A 119 -25.02 -5.37 1.76
CA SER A 119 -26.33 -6.01 1.56
C SER A 119 -27.48 -5.40 2.38
N ILE A 120 -27.69 -4.09 2.22
CA ILE A 120 -29.02 -3.47 2.46
C ILE A 120 -29.63 -3.05 1.11
N ASN A 121 -29.80 -4.03 0.21
CA ASN A 121 -30.79 -3.94 -0.86
C ASN A 121 -31.31 -5.35 -1.26
N LYS A 122 -32.62 -5.41 -1.52
CA LYS A 122 -33.47 -6.62 -1.69
C LYS A 122 -33.24 -7.38 -3.02
N PRO A 123 -33.81 -8.59 -3.23
CA PRO A 123 -34.17 -9.65 -2.27
C PRO A 123 -33.95 -11.13 -2.75
N LYS A 124 -33.92 -12.05 -1.77
CA LYS A 124 -34.36 -13.48 -1.80
C LYS A 124 -34.66 -14.17 -3.15
N LYS A 125 -33.97 -15.30 -3.39
CA LYS A 125 -34.60 -16.60 -3.73
C LYS A 125 -33.78 -17.78 -3.14
N LYS A 126 -34.41 -18.95 -2.97
CA LYS A 126 -33.89 -20.18 -2.32
C LYS A 126 -34.24 -21.42 -3.19
N PRO A 127 -33.69 -22.64 -2.96
CA PRO A 127 -32.77 -23.22 -3.97
C PRO A 127 -33.02 -24.70 -4.36
N THR A 128 -32.14 -25.23 -5.24
CA THR A 128 -31.75 -26.67 -5.39
C THR A 128 -32.80 -27.67 -5.92
N PRO A 129 -32.44 -28.93 -6.32
CA PRO A 129 -31.13 -29.47 -6.78
C PRO A 129 -31.18 -30.44 -8.01
N ALA A 130 -30.00 -30.69 -8.63
CA ALA A 130 -29.60 -31.94 -9.33
C ALA A 130 -30.38 -32.37 -10.62
N GLU A 131 -30.01 -33.38 -11.43
CA GLU A 131 -28.94 -34.43 -11.32
C GLU A 131 -28.41 -34.94 -12.71
N LYS A 132 -27.09 -35.26 -12.79
CA LYS A 132 -26.34 -36.30 -13.56
C LYS A 132 -26.59 -36.71 -15.06
N THR A 133 -25.46 -37.15 -15.67
CA THR A 133 -25.25 -38.31 -16.59
C THR A 133 -24.81 -38.07 -18.06
N GLN A 134 -23.57 -38.52 -18.31
CA GLN A 134 -22.87 -39.04 -19.52
C GLN A 134 -23.61 -39.29 -20.86
N GLY A 135 -22.89 -39.18 -22.00
CA GLY A 135 -23.34 -39.73 -23.30
C GLY A 135 -22.41 -39.55 -24.53
N ILE A 136 -21.45 -40.46 -24.73
CA ILE A 136 -20.42 -40.53 -25.79
C ILE A 136 -20.95 -40.56 -27.25
N LYS A 137 -20.31 -39.83 -28.19
CA LYS A 137 -19.88 -40.17 -29.60
C LYS A 137 -19.71 -38.89 -30.45
N GLU A 138 -18.68 -38.60 -31.26
CA GLU A 138 -17.69 -39.35 -32.09
C GLU A 138 -18.01 -39.34 -33.61
N SER A 139 -16.97 -39.11 -34.44
CA SER A 139 -16.88 -39.23 -35.92
C SER A 139 -17.47 -38.14 -36.86
N ALA A 140 -16.55 -37.30 -37.36
CA ALA A 140 -16.08 -37.30 -38.76
C ALA A 140 -16.86 -36.64 -39.93
N SER A 141 -16.22 -35.59 -40.50
CA SER A 141 -15.80 -35.49 -41.94
C SER A 141 -16.76 -35.03 -43.07
N GLN A 142 -16.21 -34.10 -43.90
CA GLN A 142 -16.23 -34.07 -45.40
C GLN A 142 -17.56 -33.73 -46.16
N THR A 143 -17.61 -33.09 -47.35
CA THR A 143 -16.74 -32.08 -48.04
C THR A 143 -17.54 -31.31 -49.13
N SER A 144 -17.11 -30.08 -49.49
CA SER A 144 -17.14 -29.44 -50.84
C SER A 144 -18.40 -29.41 -51.75
N SER A 145 -18.79 -28.20 -52.20
CA SER A 145 -19.20 -27.80 -53.58
C SER A 145 -19.96 -26.45 -53.53
N ASN A 146 -20.05 -25.57 -54.55
CA ASN A 146 -19.27 -25.37 -55.80
C ASN A 146 -19.38 -23.88 -56.23
N SER A 147 -18.45 -23.38 -57.05
CA SER A 147 -18.52 -22.04 -57.69
C SER A 147 -19.36 -22.05 -58.99
N PRO A 148 -19.69 -20.89 -59.63
CA PRO A 148 -18.74 -20.24 -60.56
C PRO A 148 -18.76 -18.69 -60.58
N ALA A 149 -17.92 -18.10 -61.43
CA ALA A 149 -17.51 -16.68 -61.45
C ALA A 149 -18.31 -15.75 -62.41
N THR A 150 -18.00 -14.45 -62.39
CA THR A 150 -17.93 -13.50 -63.54
C THR A 150 -16.93 -12.36 -63.19
N GLU A 151 -16.63 -11.44 -64.10
CA GLU A 151 -15.30 -10.80 -64.25
C GLU A 151 -15.15 -9.31 -63.78
N THR A 152 -13.93 -8.79 -63.94
CA THR A 152 -13.35 -7.45 -63.65
C THR A 152 -13.88 -6.31 -64.56
N PRO A 153 -13.57 -4.98 -64.37
CA PRO A 153 -12.41 -4.38 -63.67
C PRO A 153 -12.64 -3.10 -62.80
N THR A 154 -11.51 -2.52 -62.35
CA THR A 154 -11.21 -1.28 -61.60
C THR A 154 -11.55 0.04 -62.34
N PRO A 155 -11.46 1.29 -61.76
CA PRO A 155 -10.46 1.77 -60.76
C PRO A 155 -10.85 2.84 -59.68
N LEU A 156 -9.89 3.07 -58.76
CA LEU A 156 -9.53 4.33 -58.04
C LEU A 156 -10.59 5.13 -57.24
N ALA A 157 -10.45 5.17 -55.89
CA ALA A 157 -10.35 6.42 -55.10
C ALA A 157 -10.06 6.22 -53.58
N SER A 158 -9.14 7.04 -53.05
CA SER A 158 -9.09 7.65 -51.71
C SER A 158 -9.40 6.88 -50.41
N THR A 159 -8.35 6.30 -49.83
CA THR A 159 -7.84 6.57 -48.47
C THR A 159 -8.80 7.03 -47.34
N ALA A 160 -9.04 6.15 -46.37
CA ALA A 160 -9.27 6.52 -44.96
C ALA A 160 -8.92 5.34 -44.03
N LEU A 161 -7.71 5.31 -43.46
CA LEU A 161 -7.31 4.31 -42.46
C LEU A 161 -7.32 4.92 -41.06
N SER A 162 -8.33 4.59 -40.28
CA SER A 162 -8.43 4.95 -38.86
C SER A 162 -7.55 4.02 -38.01
N CYS A 163 -6.53 4.56 -37.35
CA CYS A 163 -5.80 3.81 -36.32
C CYS A 163 -6.69 3.65 -35.08
N THR A 164 -7.10 2.41 -34.79
CA THR A 164 -7.75 2.05 -33.52
C THR A 164 -6.71 1.98 -32.39
N PRO A 165 -7.09 2.24 -31.12
CA PRO A 165 -6.19 2.05 -30.00
C PRO A 165 -5.78 0.57 -29.86
N ILE A 166 -4.52 0.33 -29.51
CA ILE A 166 -3.97 -1.02 -29.33
C ILE A 166 -4.27 -1.49 -27.89
N ASP A 167 -5.02 -2.58 -27.75
CA ASP A 167 -5.14 -3.32 -26.49
C ASP A 167 -3.86 -4.15 -26.28
N VAL A 168 -3.12 -3.87 -25.20
CA VAL A 168 -1.86 -4.54 -24.86
C VAL A 168 -2.08 -5.46 -23.65
N SER A 169 -2.81 -6.55 -23.89
CA SER A 169 -3.06 -7.59 -22.91
C SER A 169 -1.95 -8.65 -22.85
N LEU A 170 -1.15 -8.62 -21.77
CA LEU A 170 -0.35 -9.71 -21.17
C LEU A 170 0.84 -10.33 -21.96
N VAL A 171 2.06 -10.07 -21.46
CA VAL A 171 3.13 -11.08 -21.19
C VAL A 171 3.96 -10.58 -19.98
N SER A 172 4.61 -11.48 -19.23
CA SER A 172 5.19 -11.21 -17.90
C SER A 172 6.72 -11.44 -17.81
N SER A 173 7.37 -10.69 -16.91
CA SER A 173 8.73 -10.92 -16.33
C SER A 173 9.92 -10.72 -17.29
N GLN A 174 11.06 -10.10 -16.93
CA GLN A 174 11.72 -9.95 -15.62
C GLN A 174 12.38 -8.56 -15.39
N LYS A 175 12.89 -8.32 -14.16
CA LYS A 175 13.68 -7.14 -13.71
C LYS A 175 15.09 -7.12 -14.34
N PRO A 176 15.74 -5.94 -14.48
CA PRO A 176 16.56 -5.42 -13.36
C PRO A 176 16.08 -4.07 -12.81
N GLN A 177 16.68 -3.64 -11.70
CA GLN A 177 16.40 -2.34 -11.06
C GLN A 177 17.28 -1.23 -11.63
N ASP A 178 16.66 -0.08 -11.88
CA ASP A 178 17.25 1.19 -11.42
C ASP A 178 16.14 2.18 -11.01
N LYS A 179 16.54 3.29 -10.37
CA LYS A 179 15.68 4.16 -9.55
C LYS A 179 14.67 4.97 -10.38
N LEU A 180 13.43 4.48 -10.50
CA LEU A 180 12.29 5.22 -11.05
C LEU A 180 11.21 5.41 -9.98
N GLU A 181 10.75 6.66 -9.80
CA GLU A 181 9.79 7.05 -8.76
C GLU A 181 8.36 6.57 -9.10
N SER A 182 7.60 6.19 -8.08
CA SER A 182 6.26 5.58 -8.24
C SER A 182 5.20 6.62 -8.62
N MET A 183 4.91 6.77 -9.91
CA MET A 183 3.79 7.59 -10.43
C MET A 183 2.95 6.85 -11.49
N MET A 184 1.98 6.05 -11.02
CA MET A 184 0.72 5.76 -11.71
C MET A 184 -0.36 5.85 -10.62
N ILE A 185 -1.22 6.89 -10.59
CA ILE A 185 -2.38 7.14 -11.47
C ILE A 185 -3.50 6.13 -11.22
N ASN A 186 -4.56 6.59 -10.54
CA ASN A 186 -5.94 6.13 -10.74
C ASN A 186 -6.67 7.20 -11.56
N SER A 187 -7.58 6.78 -12.43
CA SER A 187 -8.40 7.68 -13.26
C SER A 187 -9.64 8.17 -12.51
N GLU A 188 -10.01 9.44 -12.70
CA GLU A 188 -11.27 10.06 -12.23
C GLU A 188 -11.60 9.82 -10.74
N GLU A 189 -10.57 9.79 -9.89
CA GLU A 189 -10.72 9.64 -8.44
C GLU A 189 -11.39 10.89 -7.84
N THR A 190 -12.71 10.81 -7.60
CA THR A 190 -13.49 11.88 -6.99
C THR A 190 -12.95 12.13 -5.58
N ALA A 191 -12.22 13.23 -5.41
CA ALA A 191 -11.37 13.47 -4.24
C ALA A 191 -12.15 13.34 -2.92
N LEU A 192 -11.77 12.34 -2.12
CA LEU A 192 -12.49 11.91 -0.92
C LEU A 192 -12.81 13.09 0.03
N PRO A 193 -13.96 13.08 0.72
CA PRO A 193 -14.27 14.10 1.70
C PRO A 193 -13.24 14.10 2.84
N LEU A 194 -12.81 15.30 3.24
CA LEU A 194 -12.03 15.52 4.45
C LEU A 194 -13.00 15.73 5.62
N GLU A 195 -13.27 14.66 6.36
CA GLU A 195 -14.11 14.72 7.56
C GLU A 195 -13.39 15.47 8.69
N VAL A 196 -13.72 16.76 8.87
CA VAL A 196 -13.18 17.60 9.95
C VAL A 196 -14.30 18.01 10.89
N THR A 197 -14.45 17.28 12.00
CA THR A 197 -15.40 17.56 13.07
C THR A 197 -14.79 18.46 14.13
N ALA A 198 -14.85 19.78 13.92
CA ALA A 198 -14.44 20.78 14.91
C ALA A 198 -15.66 21.42 15.58
N PHE A 199 -15.75 21.30 16.91
CA PHE A 199 -16.85 21.76 17.76
C PHE A 199 -16.44 22.94 18.67
N HIS A 200 -15.14 23.15 18.86
CA HIS A 200 -14.55 24.08 19.81
C HIS A 200 -13.77 25.21 19.14
N LEU A 201 -14.03 25.52 17.86
CA LEU A 201 -13.34 26.58 17.09
C LEU A 201 -13.22 27.93 17.83
N ASN A 202 -14.22 28.28 18.65
CA ASN A 202 -14.29 29.53 19.42
C ASN A 202 -13.53 29.51 20.76
N GLN A 203 -12.94 28.38 21.16
CA GLN A 203 -12.19 28.24 22.43
C GLN A 203 -10.73 28.69 22.29
N PRO A 204 -10.04 29.11 23.38
CA PRO A 204 -8.61 29.44 23.33
C PRO A 204 -7.74 28.22 23.00
N MET A 205 -6.51 28.46 22.52
CA MET A 205 -5.59 27.37 22.14
C MET A 205 -5.22 26.49 23.35
N ASP A 206 -5.12 27.08 24.54
CA ASP A 206 -4.86 26.37 25.81
C ASP A 206 -5.95 25.33 26.14
N PHE A 207 -7.20 25.57 25.74
CA PHE A 207 -8.28 24.61 25.95
C PHE A 207 -8.12 23.40 25.01
N ILE A 208 -7.93 23.63 23.71
CA ILE A 208 -7.78 22.51 22.76
C ILE A 208 -6.51 21.69 23.05
N ALA A 209 -5.47 22.30 23.62
CA ALA A 209 -4.26 21.61 24.07
C ALA A 209 -4.52 20.50 25.11
N THR A 210 -5.68 20.52 25.79
CA THR A 210 -6.09 19.49 26.76
C THR A 210 -6.95 18.37 26.16
N LEU A 211 -7.37 18.49 24.90
CA LEU A 211 -8.22 17.50 24.23
C LEU A 211 -7.42 16.25 23.78
N PRO A 212 -8.10 15.12 23.54
CA PRO A 212 -7.50 13.95 22.91
C PRO A 212 -6.79 14.31 21.59
N PRO A 213 -5.64 13.68 21.25
CA PRO A 213 -4.83 14.04 20.07
C PRO A 213 -5.61 14.05 18.74
N GLU A 214 -6.54 13.12 18.54
CA GLU A 214 -7.43 13.07 17.36
C GLU A 214 -8.32 14.31 17.27
N GLN A 215 -8.99 14.68 18.36
CA GLN A 215 -9.86 15.86 18.44
C GLN A 215 -9.04 17.16 18.31
N LEU A 216 -7.85 17.22 18.92
CA LEU A 216 -6.93 18.34 18.77
C LEU A 216 -6.46 18.50 17.31
N LEU A 217 -6.18 17.41 16.59
CA LEU A 217 -5.88 17.47 15.16
C LEU A 217 -7.08 17.96 14.32
N GLN A 218 -8.30 17.50 14.63
CA GLN A 218 -9.53 17.96 13.96
C GLN A 218 -9.82 19.45 14.23
N GLU A 219 -9.68 19.92 15.48
CA GLU A 219 -9.79 21.34 15.84
C GLU A 219 -8.72 22.21 15.15
N LEU A 220 -7.48 21.73 15.07
CA LEU A 220 -6.40 22.42 14.35
C LEU A 220 -6.70 22.51 12.86
N LEU A 221 -7.10 21.42 12.20
CA LEU A 221 -7.50 21.45 10.79
C LEU A 221 -8.70 22.36 10.56
N GLY A 222 -9.72 22.32 11.44
CA GLY A 222 -10.89 23.19 11.37
C GLY A 222 -10.49 24.67 11.41
N ARG A 223 -9.68 25.07 12.39
CA ARG A 223 -9.15 26.45 12.51
C ARG A 223 -8.30 26.85 11.31
N VAL A 224 -7.48 25.94 10.79
CA VAL A 224 -6.64 26.18 9.60
C VAL A 224 -7.48 26.40 8.35
N LEU A 225 -8.54 25.61 8.14
CA LEU A 225 -9.44 25.71 7.00
C LEU A 225 -10.34 26.95 7.11
N THR A 226 -10.91 27.24 8.27
CA THR A 226 -11.72 28.45 8.48
C THR A 226 -10.86 29.73 8.40
N GLY A 227 -9.69 29.75 9.03
CA GLY A 227 -8.76 30.89 9.04
C GLY A 227 -7.96 31.09 7.75
N GLY A 228 -8.02 30.15 6.79
CA GLY A 228 -7.29 30.23 5.51
C GLY A 228 -5.78 30.09 5.62
N ILE A 229 -5.33 29.35 6.62
CA ILE A 229 -3.93 29.22 6.99
C ILE A 229 -3.23 28.21 6.06
N GLY A 230 -2.17 28.65 5.38
CA GLY A 230 -1.57 27.86 4.30
C GLY A 230 -0.62 26.74 4.77
N ARG A 231 -0.05 26.83 5.97
CA ARG A 231 0.94 25.87 6.50
C ARG A 231 0.86 25.72 8.02
N LEU A 232 0.95 24.49 8.51
CA LEU A 232 1.29 24.12 9.88
C LEU A 232 2.71 23.54 9.95
N TYR A 233 3.37 23.76 11.08
CA TYR A 233 4.67 23.21 11.43
C TYR A 233 4.56 22.51 12.78
N PHE A 234 5.03 21.27 12.86
CA PHE A 234 5.06 20.43 14.05
C PHE A 234 6.53 20.17 14.38
N GLU A 235 7.02 20.79 15.45
CA GLU A 235 8.46 20.78 15.78
C GLU A 235 8.72 20.14 17.15
N ARG A 236 9.79 19.34 17.22
CA ARG A 236 10.10 18.47 18.34
C ARG A 236 11.33 18.95 19.11
N GLN A 237 11.09 19.49 20.31
CA GLN A 237 12.12 19.89 21.27
C GLN A 237 12.51 18.69 22.17
N PRO A 238 13.52 18.78 23.05
CA PRO A 238 13.87 17.67 23.95
C PRO A 238 12.69 17.23 24.83
N ASP A 239 12.17 18.15 25.65
CA ASP A 239 11.17 17.82 26.68
C ASP A 239 9.73 18.08 26.24
N SER A 240 9.52 18.73 25.10
CA SER A 240 8.17 19.10 24.61
C SER A 240 8.04 19.14 23.09
N GLY A 241 6.81 19.25 22.61
CA GLY A 241 6.50 19.63 21.23
C GLY A 241 5.99 21.07 21.16
N ARG A 242 6.18 21.71 20.00
CA ARG A 242 5.47 22.94 19.64
C ARG A 242 4.80 22.81 18.28
N ILE A 243 3.68 23.51 18.12
CA ILE A 243 3.01 23.65 16.82
C ILE A 243 2.95 25.14 16.50
N LEU A 244 3.30 25.47 15.26
CA LEU A 244 3.28 26.81 14.70
C LEU A 244 2.45 26.83 13.41
N TRP A 245 1.95 27.99 13.03
CA TRP A 245 1.24 28.17 11.77
C TRP A 245 1.74 29.38 10.98
N SER A 246 1.54 29.37 9.65
CA SER A 246 1.87 30.49 8.77
C SER A 246 0.58 31.12 8.23
N GLN A 247 0.18 32.23 8.84
CA GLN A 247 -0.94 33.07 8.42
C GLN A 247 -0.39 34.36 7.81
N ASP A 248 -0.84 34.72 6.61
CA ASP A 248 -0.42 35.93 5.88
C ASP A 248 1.12 36.10 5.75
N GLY A 249 1.84 34.98 5.73
CA GLY A 249 3.31 34.92 5.68
C GLY A 249 4.00 35.02 7.05
N ILE A 250 3.29 35.42 8.11
CA ILE A 250 3.79 35.51 9.48
C ILE A 250 3.76 34.12 10.12
N LEU A 251 4.88 33.68 10.71
CA LEU A 251 4.96 32.46 11.52
C LEU A 251 4.53 32.79 12.96
N GLN A 252 3.55 32.06 13.49
CA GLN A 252 3.06 32.25 14.86
C GLN A 252 3.10 30.92 15.61
N SER A 253 3.61 30.93 16.84
CA SER A 253 3.54 29.81 17.77
C SER A 253 2.11 29.73 18.33
N ILE A 254 1.45 28.57 18.23
CA ILE A 254 0.04 28.40 18.64
C ILE A 254 -0.17 27.43 19.80
N LEU A 255 0.72 26.45 19.92
CA LEU A 255 0.68 25.46 20.99
C LEU A 255 2.13 25.22 21.41
N GLU A 256 2.45 25.59 22.64
CA GLU A 256 3.78 25.43 23.21
C GLU A 256 3.76 24.41 24.34
N LYS A 257 4.91 23.79 24.61
CA LYS A 257 5.11 22.88 25.75
C LYS A 257 4.15 21.68 25.75
N LEU A 258 3.71 21.23 24.57
CA LEU A 258 2.94 20.00 24.42
C LEU A 258 3.77 18.82 24.95
N SER A 259 3.17 17.90 25.71
CA SER A 259 3.91 16.76 26.24
C SER A 259 4.42 15.87 25.10
N VAL A 260 5.56 15.19 25.34
CA VAL A 260 6.20 14.28 24.36
C VAL A 260 5.18 13.27 23.81
N ALA A 261 4.36 12.68 24.68
CA ALA A 261 3.35 11.70 24.32
C ALA A 261 2.23 12.30 23.46
N VAL A 262 1.67 13.46 23.83
CA VAL A 262 0.61 14.12 23.03
C VAL A 262 1.14 14.51 21.66
N PHE A 263 2.38 15.03 21.57
CA PHE A 263 3.00 15.35 20.29
C PHE A 263 3.24 14.11 19.41
N GLN A 264 3.72 13.00 19.98
CA GLN A 264 3.86 11.73 19.25
C GLN A 264 2.51 11.19 18.76
N SER A 265 1.46 11.24 19.58
CA SER A 265 0.12 10.86 19.14
C SER A 265 -0.43 11.76 18.03
N LEU A 266 -0.20 13.08 18.09
CA LEU A 266 -0.56 14.01 17.01
C LEU A 266 0.16 13.66 15.70
N MET A 267 1.45 13.31 15.76
CA MET A 267 2.21 12.85 14.59
C MET A 267 1.66 11.53 14.03
N ILE A 268 1.23 10.59 14.88
CA ILE A 268 0.59 9.33 14.45
C ILE A 268 -0.75 9.60 13.73
N GLU A 269 -1.60 10.48 14.27
CA GLU A 269 -2.87 10.83 13.61
C GLU A 269 -2.68 11.64 12.33
N LEU A 270 -1.69 12.53 12.29
CA LEU A 270 -1.30 13.26 11.08
C LEU A 270 -0.77 12.31 9.98
N LYS A 271 -0.06 11.25 10.37
CA LYS A 271 0.36 10.16 9.48
C LYS A 271 -0.82 9.32 9.00
N ARG A 272 -1.75 8.96 9.90
CA ARG A 272 -2.98 8.22 9.57
C ARG A 272 -3.81 8.96 8.53
N LEU A 273 -3.98 10.27 8.68
CA LEU A 273 -4.76 11.13 7.79
C LEU A 273 -4.30 11.07 6.32
N VAL A 274 -3.01 10.81 6.07
CA VAL A 274 -2.42 10.66 4.72
C VAL A 274 -2.05 9.22 4.36
N ASN A 275 -2.42 8.22 5.17
CA ASN A 275 -2.04 6.81 5.05
C ASN A 275 -0.50 6.56 5.02
N LEU A 276 0.28 7.34 5.78
CA LEU A 276 1.72 7.10 5.96
C LEU A 276 1.99 5.95 6.95
N SER A 277 3.17 5.33 6.87
CA SER A 277 3.67 4.41 7.90
C SER A 277 3.74 5.09 9.27
N LEU A 278 3.09 4.50 10.29
CA LEU A 278 3.00 5.06 11.64
C LEU A 278 4.32 4.99 12.43
N TYR A 279 5.29 4.20 11.98
CA TYR A 279 6.63 4.10 12.58
C TYR A 279 7.46 5.39 12.40
N PRO A 280 8.48 5.63 13.24
CA PRO A 280 9.44 6.72 13.05
C PRO A 280 10.12 6.66 11.68
N THR A 281 10.12 7.79 10.99
CA THR A 281 10.54 7.96 9.59
C THR A 281 12.03 8.33 9.52
N ALA A 282 12.86 7.44 8.95
CA ALA A 282 14.32 7.60 8.91
C ALA A 282 14.86 8.49 7.76
N GLU A 283 14.08 8.72 6.71
CA GLU A 283 14.40 9.62 5.59
C GLU A 283 13.21 10.55 5.34
N ALA A 284 13.42 11.77 4.85
CA ALA A 284 12.35 12.75 4.66
C ALA A 284 11.26 12.25 3.69
N GLN A 285 10.08 11.89 4.22
CA GLN A 285 8.93 11.41 3.46
C GLN A 285 7.99 12.57 3.12
N LYS A 286 7.50 12.59 1.88
CA LYS A 286 6.55 13.59 1.38
C LYS A 286 5.36 12.88 0.73
N VAL A 287 4.16 13.19 1.21
CA VAL A 287 2.88 12.68 0.67
C VAL A 287 1.98 13.83 0.28
N GLU A 288 1.21 13.64 -0.79
CA GLU A 288 0.26 14.59 -1.35
C GLU A 288 -1.08 13.89 -1.56
N ILE A 289 -2.14 14.37 -0.92
CA ILE A 289 -3.50 13.84 -1.08
C ILE A 289 -4.46 14.96 -1.47
N GLU A 290 -5.28 14.73 -2.51
CA GLU A 290 -6.42 15.62 -2.81
C GLU A 290 -7.65 15.16 -2.02
N ARG A 291 -8.43 16.13 -1.53
CA ARG A 291 -9.65 15.93 -0.74
C ARG A 291 -10.67 17.02 -1.07
N THR A 292 -11.94 16.78 -0.73
CA THR A 292 -13.01 17.80 -0.76
C THR A 292 -13.38 18.25 0.65
N TYR A 293 -13.61 19.54 0.85
CA TYR A 293 -14.07 20.12 2.12
C TYR A 293 -15.04 21.26 1.84
N GLN A 294 -16.28 21.17 2.33
CA GLN A 294 -17.36 22.13 2.03
C GLN A 294 -17.52 22.34 0.50
N ASP A 295 -17.51 21.24 -0.25
CA ASP A 295 -17.53 21.17 -1.72
C ASP A 295 -16.34 21.84 -2.45
N GLU A 296 -15.38 22.46 -1.74
CA GLU A 296 -14.12 22.92 -2.33
C GLU A 296 -13.07 21.80 -2.39
N SER A 297 -12.38 21.65 -3.52
CA SER A 297 -11.19 20.80 -3.63
C SER A 297 -9.98 21.46 -2.96
N LEU A 298 -9.23 20.67 -2.19
CA LEU A 298 -7.96 21.05 -1.58
C LEU A 298 -6.92 19.93 -1.72
N LEU A 299 -5.64 20.29 -1.68
CA LEU A 299 -4.52 19.37 -1.55
C LEU A 299 -3.89 19.54 -0.16
N LEU A 300 -3.79 18.44 0.58
CA LEU A 300 -2.94 18.35 1.76
C LEU A 300 -1.60 17.74 1.34
N ARG A 301 -0.53 18.52 1.45
CA ARG A 301 0.85 18.06 1.30
C ARG A 301 1.46 17.92 2.69
N LEU A 302 1.65 16.68 3.15
CA LEU A 302 2.41 16.39 4.37
C LEU A 302 3.86 16.10 4.01
N GLN A 303 4.79 16.65 4.78
CA GLN A 303 6.20 16.29 4.75
C GLN A 303 6.65 15.97 6.18
N VAL A 304 7.08 14.73 6.41
CA VAL A 304 7.59 14.23 7.71
C VAL A 304 9.10 14.01 7.58
N MET A 305 9.86 14.44 8.59
CA MET A 305 11.32 14.41 8.59
C MET A 305 11.86 13.96 9.95
N PRO A 306 13.00 13.24 10.00
CA PRO A 306 13.72 13.00 11.24
C PRO A 306 14.35 14.31 11.74
N GLY A 307 13.93 14.78 12.91
CA GLY A 307 14.53 15.91 13.64
C GLY A 307 15.43 15.44 14.77
N SER A 308 16.11 16.38 15.45
CA SER A 308 17.14 16.05 16.46
C SER A 308 16.60 15.40 17.74
N HIS A 309 15.30 15.52 18.03
CA HIS A 309 14.67 15.02 19.28
C HIS A 309 13.47 14.10 19.03
N GLY A 310 13.36 13.59 17.80
CA GLY A 310 12.21 12.86 17.26
C GLY A 310 11.74 13.46 15.94
N GLU A 311 10.56 13.07 15.50
CA GLU A 311 10.02 13.48 14.19
C GLU A 311 9.52 14.92 14.17
N GLU A 312 9.67 15.57 13.02
CA GLU A 312 9.11 16.89 12.71
C GLU A 312 8.23 16.78 11.46
N ALA A 313 7.21 17.62 11.34
CA ALA A 313 6.36 17.66 10.16
C ALA A 313 5.99 19.07 9.71
N THR A 314 5.77 19.21 8.40
CA THR A 314 5.13 20.39 7.79
C THR A 314 3.92 19.92 7.01
N LEU A 315 2.73 20.43 7.37
CA LEU A 315 1.49 20.22 6.61
C LEU A 315 1.20 21.51 5.83
N GLN A 316 1.18 21.44 4.51
CA GLN A 316 0.79 22.52 3.63
C GLN A 316 -0.60 22.26 3.05
N VAL A 317 -1.48 23.26 3.14
CA VAL A 317 -2.86 23.23 2.62
C VAL A 317 -2.92 24.12 1.38
N LEU A 318 -3.14 23.54 0.21
CA LEU A 318 -3.37 24.28 -1.03
C LEU A 318 -4.85 24.20 -1.41
N ARG A 319 -5.47 25.36 -1.64
CA ARG A 319 -6.87 25.49 -2.10
C ARG A 319 -7.03 26.61 -3.12
N GLY A 320 -8.18 26.67 -3.78
CA GLY A 320 -8.52 27.76 -4.71
C GLY A 320 -7.43 28.02 -5.76
N ALA A 321 -6.94 29.26 -5.83
CA ALA A 321 -5.91 29.66 -6.78
C ALA A 321 -4.55 28.93 -6.58
N ALA A 322 -4.17 28.64 -5.33
CA ALA A 322 -2.90 27.96 -5.03
C ALA A 322 -2.92 26.49 -5.47
N LEU A 323 -4.06 25.81 -5.31
CA LEU A 323 -4.26 24.46 -5.84
C LEU A 323 -4.20 24.44 -7.38
N LYS A 324 -4.96 25.34 -8.03
CA LYS A 324 -5.00 25.44 -9.50
C LYS A 324 -3.63 25.76 -10.12
N PHE A 325 -2.81 26.56 -9.43
CA PHE A 325 -1.42 26.80 -9.81
C PHE A 325 -0.58 25.52 -9.71
N TYR A 326 -0.66 24.81 -8.58
CA TYR A 326 0.09 23.58 -8.39
C TYR A 326 -0.28 22.48 -9.40
N GLN A 327 -1.57 22.26 -9.64
CA GLN A 327 -2.07 21.29 -10.61
C GLN A 327 -1.58 21.61 -12.03
N ARG A 328 -1.57 22.90 -12.43
CA ARG A 328 -1.00 23.33 -13.72
C ARG A 328 0.49 23.02 -13.82
N GLN A 329 1.28 23.34 -12.79
CA GLN A 329 2.72 23.06 -12.77
C GLN A 329 3.02 21.56 -12.80
N LYS A 330 2.20 20.75 -12.12
CA LYS A 330 2.29 19.28 -12.12
C LYS A 330 1.99 18.69 -13.50
N LEU A 331 0.96 19.19 -14.18
CA LEU A 331 0.62 18.81 -15.56
C LEU A 331 1.72 19.19 -16.56
N GLU A 332 2.28 20.41 -16.44
CA GLU A 332 3.38 20.87 -17.30
C GLU A 332 4.63 20.00 -17.11
N LYS A 333 5.03 19.71 -15.86
CA LYS A 333 6.15 18.80 -15.56
C LYS A 333 5.92 17.42 -16.17
N LEU A 334 4.72 16.86 -15.99
CA LEU A 334 4.37 15.54 -16.54
C LEU A 334 4.47 15.53 -18.07
N GLY A 335 3.92 16.54 -18.76
CA GLY A 335 4.03 16.67 -20.22
C GLY A 335 5.48 16.76 -20.70
N GLN A 336 6.33 17.54 -20.02
CA GLN A 336 7.77 17.59 -20.31
C GLN A 336 8.48 16.24 -20.08
N GLU A 337 8.03 15.43 -19.12
CA GLU A 337 8.60 14.12 -18.83
C GLU A 337 8.12 13.04 -19.81
N SER A 338 6.84 13.05 -20.19
CA SER A 338 6.29 12.23 -21.29
C SER A 338 7.00 12.52 -22.61
N LEU A 339 7.24 13.78 -22.96
CA LEU A 339 7.97 14.15 -24.17
C LEU A 339 9.42 13.65 -24.15
N LYS A 340 10.13 13.76 -23.00
CA LYS A 340 11.49 13.20 -22.85
C LYS A 340 11.49 11.68 -23.04
N LEU A 341 10.53 10.97 -22.45
CA LEU A 341 10.40 9.53 -22.60
C LEU A 341 10.08 9.11 -24.04
N ALA A 342 9.19 9.85 -24.72
CA ALA A 342 8.86 9.63 -26.12
C ALA A 342 10.09 9.80 -27.05
N HIS A 343 10.95 10.79 -26.79
CA HIS A 343 12.22 10.95 -27.50
C HIS A 343 13.21 9.80 -27.24
N VAL A 344 13.29 9.29 -26.01
CA VAL A 344 14.11 8.12 -25.67
C VAL A 344 13.59 6.86 -26.38
N LEU A 345 12.27 6.67 -26.42
CA LEU A 345 11.62 5.57 -27.16
C LEU A 345 11.87 5.68 -28.67
N ARG A 346 11.62 6.86 -29.28
CA ARG A 346 11.93 7.19 -30.69
C ARG A 346 13.37 6.80 -31.05
N LYS A 347 14.34 7.13 -30.19
CA LYS A 347 15.75 6.74 -30.35
C LYS A 347 15.95 5.21 -30.28
N LYS A 348 15.37 4.53 -29.29
CA LYS A 348 15.54 3.07 -29.12
C LYS A 348 14.91 2.24 -30.24
N LEU A 349 13.75 2.66 -30.75
CA LEU A 349 13.11 2.03 -31.90
C LEU A 349 13.92 2.22 -33.19
N LYS A 350 14.52 3.42 -33.40
CA LYS A 350 15.46 3.67 -34.51
C LYS A 350 16.76 2.85 -34.35
N GLU A 351 17.29 2.69 -33.14
CA GLU A 351 18.41 1.76 -32.86
C GLU A 351 18.04 0.30 -33.17
N MET A 352 16.85 -0.17 -32.78
CA MET A 352 16.34 -1.53 -33.07
C MET A 352 16.23 -1.80 -34.57
N ARG A 353 15.57 -0.90 -35.33
CA ARG A 353 15.44 -1.02 -36.79
C ARG A 353 16.80 -1.15 -37.45
N SER A 354 17.73 -0.24 -37.12
CA SER A 354 19.11 -0.23 -37.64
C SER A 354 19.96 -1.47 -37.30
N LYS A 355 19.48 -2.35 -36.41
CA LYS A 355 20.06 -3.67 -36.10
C LYS A 355 19.29 -4.80 -36.80
N SER A 356 17.96 -4.74 -36.83
CA SER A 356 17.11 -5.65 -37.61
C SER A 356 17.49 -5.68 -39.09
N ASP A 357 17.90 -4.53 -39.65
CA ASP A 357 18.35 -4.42 -41.04
C ASP A 357 19.73 -5.07 -41.29
N ARG A 358 20.43 -5.52 -40.23
CA ARG A 358 21.74 -6.21 -40.29
C ARG A 358 21.67 -7.67 -39.86
N TYR A 359 20.81 -7.98 -38.89
CA TYR A 359 20.55 -9.33 -38.42
C TYR A 359 19.21 -9.80 -39.00
N SER A 360 19.28 -10.57 -40.10
CA SER A 360 18.15 -11.12 -40.86
C SER A 360 17.34 -12.16 -40.07
N LEU A 361 16.71 -11.73 -38.98
CA LEU A 361 15.70 -12.46 -38.23
C LEU A 361 14.36 -12.43 -38.99
N PRO A 362 13.45 -13.40 -38.80
CA PRO A 362 12.14 -13.39 -39.45
C PRO A 362 11.33 -12.14 -39.11
N ILE A 363 10.88 -11.42 -40.14
CA ILE A 363 10.19 -10.14 -40.01
C ILE A 363 8.68 -10.35 -40.11
N GLU A 364 8.03 -10.42 -38.94
CA GLU A 364 6.61 -10.08 -38.83
C GLU A 364 6.43 -8.67 -38.22
N ALA A 365 7.38 -8.18 -37.41
CA ALA A 365 7.25 -6.97 -36.60
C ALA A 365 7.88 -5.66 -37.16
N GLN A 366 8.53 -5.65 -38.35
CA GLN A 366 8.97 -4.37 -38.95
C GLN A 366 7.85 -3.44 -39.45
N PRO A 367 6.73 -3.89 -40.04
CA PRO A 367 5.64 -2.96 -40.40
C PRO A 367 5.13 -2.24 -39.15
N ASP A 368 4.83 -3.00 -38.09
CA ASP A 368 4.39 -2.49 -36.79
C ASP A 368 5.41 -1.50 -36.19
N LEU A 369 6.71 -1.85 -36.18
CA LEU A 369 7.78 -0.97 -35.71
C LEU A 369 7.91 0.33 -36.54
N THR A 370 7.58 0.27 -37.83
CA THR A 370 7.62 1.44 -38.73
C THR A 370 6.41 2.32 -38.52
N GLN A 371 5.20 1.75 -38.46
CA GLN A 371 3.96 2.45 -38.16
C GLN A 371 4.01 3.10 -36.78
N LEU A 372 4.51 2.40 -35.76
CA LEU A 372 4.65 2.93 -34.40
C LEU A 372 5.70 4.06 -34.33
N LEU A 373 6.74 4.02 -35.16
CA LEU A 373 7.67 5.15 -35.33
C LEU A 373 7.01 6.35 -36.03
N GLU A 374 6.23 6.14 -37.08
CA GLU A 374 5.51 7.24 -37.75
C GLU A 374 4.45 7.88 -36.85
N CYS A 375 3.71 7.07 -36.07
CA CYS A 375 2.76 7.57 -35.07
C CYS A 375 3.47 8.38 -33.96
N LEU A 376 4.61 7.92 -33.44
CA LEU A 376 5.38 8.67 -32.44
C LEU A 376 5.97 9.96 -33.03
N ASP A 377 6.49 9.92 -34.25
CA ASP A 377 7.05 11.10 -34.91
C ASP A 377 5.93 12.15 -35.15
N GLN A 378 4.72 11.75 -35.56
CA GLN A 378 3.55 12.64 -35.65
C GLN A 378 3.06 13.18 -34.30
N GLN A 379 3.12 12.38 -33.23
CA GLN A 379 2.69 12.79 -31.87
C GLN A 379 3.72 13.61 -31.09
N ILE A 380 4.94 13.77 -31.61
CA ILE A 380 6.01 14.60 -31.03
C ILE A 380 6.15 15.94 -31.77
N GLU A 381 5.71 16.02 -33.03
CA GLU A 381 5.92 17.17 -33.91
C GLU A 381 4.64 18.01 -34.14
N GLY A 382 3.53 17.67 -33.46
CA GLY A 382 2.27 18.42 -33.41
C GLY A 382 1.89 18.90 -32.01
#